data_AF-A0A6J7CRI4-F1
#
_entry.id   AF-A0A6J7CRI4-F1
#
_cell.length_a   1.000
_cell.length_b   1.000
_cell.length_c   1.000
_cell.angle_alpha   90.00
_cell.angle_beta   90.00
_cell.angle_gamma   90.00
#
_symmetry.space_group_name_H-M   'P 1'
#
loop_
_entity.id
_entity.type
_entity.pdbx_description
1 polymer ?
#
loop_
_entity_poly.entity_id
_entity_poly.type
_entity_poly.pdbx_seq_one_letter_code
_entity_poly.pdbx_strand_id
1 'polypeptide(L)'
;MRRFIWTGEDLPGIIFHKKFKVTHEVLTALEASQVWQSTVSFKSMFTAESIFGPEGKLSWLWNSSWDTEDAMRSDLYTNMGGGVPVEILEELIRLIMD
;
A
#
# COMPACT_ATOMS: atom_id res chain seq x y z
N MET A 1 -7.73 -4.95 -48.31
CA MET A 1 -8.93 -5.25 -47.50
C MET A 1 -8.46 -5.74 -46.14
N ARG A 2 -8.61 -4.94 -45.06
CA ARG A 2 -8.25 -5.34 -43.70
C ARG A 2 -9.53 -5.80 -42.99
N ARG A 3 -9.56 -7.05 -42.54
CA ARG A 3 -10.63 -7.59 -41.69
C ARG A 3 -10.41 -7.08 -40.27
N PHE A 4 -11.37 -6.32 -39.75
CA PHE A 4 -11.47 -6.01 -38.33
C PHE A 4 -12.27 -7.13 -37.67
N ILE A 5 -11.63 -7.89 -36.79
CA ILE A 5 -12.33 -8.81 -35.91
C ILE A 5 -12.67 -8.00 -34.66
N TRP A 6 -13.94 -7.62 -34.54
CA TRP A 6 -14.51 -7.07 -33.33
C TRP A 6 -14.89 -8.25 -32.42
N THR A 7 -14.07 -8.54 -31.41
CA THR A 7 -14.51 -9.26 -30.22
C THR A 7 -14.87 -8.21 -29.17
N GLY A 8 -16.06 -8.34 -28.61
CA GLY A 8 -16.76 -7.30 -27.88
C GLY A 8 -16.03 -6.73 -26.67
N GLU A 9 -16.39 -5.48 -26.40
CA GLU A 9 -16.19 -4.77 -25.12
C GLU A 9 -14.73 -4.59 -24.71
N ASP A 10 -14.06 -3.60 -25.30
CA ASP A 10 -13.79 -2.37 -24.54
C ASP A 10 -13.22 -1.29 -25.47
N LEU A 11 -13.74 -0.08 -25.29
CA LEU A 11 -13.28 1.14 -25.95
C LEU A 11 -11.78 1.33 -25.71
N PRO A 12 -11.05 2.15 -26.52
CA PRO A 12 -9.76 2.72 -26.10
C PRO A 12 -10.01 3.76 -24.99
N GLY A 13 -10.60 3.32 -23.89
CA GLY A 13 -10.82 4.07 -22.68
C GLY A 13 -9.53 4.06 -21.89
N ILE A 14 -9.09 5.24 -21.47
CA ILE A 14 -8.04 5.39 -20.49
C ILE A 14 -8.51 4.64 -19.25
N ILE A 15 -8.03 3.41 -19.04
CA ILE A 15 -8.25 2.68 -17.81
C ILE A 15 -7.42 3.41 -16.76
N PHE A 16 -8.07 4.28 -15.98
CA PHE A 16 -7.50 4.76 -14.73
C PHE A 16 -7.44 3.55 -13.79
N HIS A 17 -6.39 2.73 -13.91
CA HIS A 17 -6.08 1.75 -12.88
C HIS A 17 -5.88 2.56 -11.59
N LYS A 18 -6.78 2.42 -10.60
CA LYS A 18 -6.60 3.01 -9.27
C LYS A 18 -5.30 2.42 -8.74
N LYS A 19 -4.23 3.20 -8.76
CA LYS A 19 -2.92 2.77 -8.28
C LYS A 19 -2.89 2.96 -6.78
N PHE A 20 -2.83 1.86 -6.05
CA PHE A 20 -2.66 1.85 -4.61
C PHE A 20 -1.22 2.25 -4.28
N LYS A 21 -1.03 3.23 -3.40
CA LYS A 21 0.28 3.77 -3.07
C LYS A 21 0.33 4.24 -1.63
N VAL A 22 1.50 4.07 -1.01
CA VAL A 22 1.81 4.69 0.28
C VAL A 22 2.01 6.20 0.07
N THR A 23 1.26 7.01 0.81
CA THR A 23 1.36 8.48 0.82
C THR A 23 1.49 9.01 2.23
N HIS A 24 1.93 10.25 2.41
CA HIS A 24 2.00 10.87 3.73
C HIS A 24 0.62 10.91 4.43
N GLU A 25 -0.46 11.04 3.68
CA GLU A 25 -1.84 11.04 4.19
C GLU A 25 -2.19 9.68 4.80
N VAL A 26 -1.89 8.60 4.09
CA VAL A 26 -2.06 7.22 4.57
C VAL A 26 -1.22 6.99 5.83
N LEU A 27 0.03 7.43 5.84
CA LEU A 27 0.91 7.26 7.00
C LEU A 27 0.44 8.07 8.21
N THR A 28 -0.06 9.28 7.99
CA THR A 28 -0.67 10.10 9.05
C THR A 28 -1.91 9.43 9.63
N ALA A 29 -2.78 8.88 8.77
CA ALA A 29 -3.96 8.13 9.21
C ALA A 29 -3.58 6.85 9.97
N LEU A 30 -2.51 6.18 9.55
CA LEU A 30 -1.98 5.01 10.24
C LEU A 30 -1.45 5.38 11.64
N GLU A 31 -0.72 6.47 11.80
CA GLU A 31 -0.26 6.93 13.13
C GLU A 31 -1.40 7.34 14.06
N ALA A 32 -2.44 7.95 13.48
CA ALA A 32 -3.67 8.29 14.20
C ALA A 32 -4.51 7.05 14.55
N SER A 33 -4.27 5.90 13.91
CA SER A 33 -5.01 4.67 14.16
C SER A 33 -4.74 4.09 15.54
N GLN A 34 -5.76 3.41 16.10
CA GLN A 34 -5.60 2.68 17.35
C GLN A 34 -4.65 1.48 17.19
N VAL A 35 -4.49 0.93 15.99
CA VAL A 35 -3.64 -0.24 15.74
C VAL A 35 -2.16 0.11 15.91
N TRP A 36 -1.74 1.23 15.32
CA TRP A 36 -0.38 1.76 15.52
C TRP A 36 -0.11 2.07 17.00
N GLN A 37 -1.10 2.65 17.69
CA GLN A 37 -0.96 3.06 19.09
C GLN A 37 -1.07 1.92 20.11
N SER A 38 -1.76 0.83 19.78
CA SER A 38 -1.98 -0.31 20.69
C SER A 38 -0.84 -1.33 20.64
N THR A 39 -0.02 -1.28 19.60
CA THR A 39 1.19 -2.10 19.52
C THR A 39 2.27 -1.49 20.42
N VAL A 40 2.19 -1.76 21.73
CA VAL A 40 2.95 -1.12 22.84
C VAL A 40 4.48 -1.19 22.65
N SER A 41 5.00 -2.13 21.86
CA SER A 41 6.42 -2.28 21.52
C SER A 41 6.91 -1.40 20.37
N PHE A 42 6.02 -0.91 19.48
CA PHE A 42 6.38 0.00 18.38
C PHE A 42 6.41 1.47 18.82
N LYS A 43 5.59 1.81 19.81
CA LYS A 43 5.21 3.18 20.18
C LYS A 43 6.37 4.09 20.61
N SER A 44 7.50 3.54 21.06
CA SER A 44 8.62 4.34 21.59
C SER A 44 9.85 4.40 20.69
N MET A 45 9.92 3.62 19.59
CA MET A 45 11.13 3.56 18.76
C MET A 45 10.93 3.95 17.30
N PHE A 46 9.71 3.87 16.75
CA PHE A 46 9.46 4.10 15.33
C PHE A 46 8.14 4.85 15.08
N THR A 47 8.15 5.75 14.09
CA THR A 47 6.99 6.42 13.49
C THR A 47 6.59 5.71 12.18
N ALA A 48 5.36 5.88 11.69
CA ALA A 48 4.95 5.27 10.43
C ALA A 48 5.82 5.78 9.28
N GLU A 49 6.18 7.06 9.33
CA GLU A 49 7.12 7.69 8.41
C GLU A 49 8.52 7.04 8.46
N SER A 50 9.03 6.70 9.65
CA SER A 50 10.34 6.04 9.79
C SER A 50 10.38 4.60 9.24
N ILE A 51 9.21 4.00 9.01
CA ILE A 51 9.09 2.65 8.45
C ILE A 51 8.78 2.73 6.95
N PHE A 52 7.72 3.43 6.57
CA PHE A 52 7.15 3.39 5.22
C PHE A 52 7.39 4.66 4.40
N GLY A 53 7.90 5.72 5.02
CA GLY A 53 8.19 6.99 4.34
C GLY A 53 9.37 6.90 3.36
N PRO A 54 9.67 7.99 2.62
CA PRO A 54 10.70 8.03 1.59
C PRO A 54 12.11 7.71 2.10
N GLU A 55 12.38 7.97 3.37
CA GLU A 55 13.66 7.65 4.05
C GLU A 55 13.53 6.53 5.08
N GLY A 56 12.37 5.87 5.12
CA GLY A 56 12.06 4.82 6.08
C GLY A 56 12.78 3.49 5.79
N LYS A 57 12.69 2.57 6.74
CA LYS A 57 13.26 1.20 6.61
C LYS A 57 12.76 0.44 5.39
N LEU A 58 11.52 0.71 4.97
CA LEU A 58 10.85 0.15 3.81
C LEU A 58 10.60 1.24 2.74
N SER A 59 11.50 2.21 2.62
CA SER A 59 11.42 3.32 1.65
C SER A 59 11.25 2.88 0.19
N TRP A 60 11.63 1.66 -0.16
CA TRP A 60 11.36 1.11 -1.49
C TRP A 60 9.85 0.93 -1.78
N LEU A 61 9.01 0.75 -0.74
CA LEU A 61 7.55 0.75 -0.86
C LEU A 61 7.01 2.14 -1.21
N TRP A 62 7.69 3.22 -0.81
CA TRP A 62 7.28 4.60 -1.09
C TRP A 62 7.20 4.92 -2.59
N ASN A 63 8.09 4.32 -3.38
CA ASN A 63 8.12 4.48 -4.83
C ASN A 63 7.34 3.39 -5.56
N SER A 64 6.76 2.44 -4.83
CA SER A 64 5.95 1.36 -5.38
C SER A 64 4.51 1.81 -5.59
N SER A 65 3.83 1.16 -6.53
CA SER A 65 2.40 1.32 -6.75
C SER A 65 1.83 -0.02 -7.18
N TRP A 66 0.70 -0.39 -6.61
CA TRP A 66 0.04 -1.66 -6.92
C TRP A 66 -1.22 -1.45 -7.73
N ASP A 67 -1.41 -2.30 -8.73
CA ASP A 67 -2.62 -2.31 -9.56
C ASP A 67 -3.74 -3.16 -8.93
N THR A 68 -3.42 -3.96 -7.89
CA THR A 68 -4.38 -4.84 -7.18
C THR A 68 -4.07 -4.91 -5.68
N GLU A 69 -5.11 -5.19 -4.88
CA GLU A 69 -4.97 -5.42 -3.44
C GLU A 69 -4.07 -6.64 -3.16
N ASP A 70 -4.21 -7.73 -3.92
CA ASP A 70 -3.41 -8.95 -3.73
C ASP A 70 -1.91 -8.71 -3.93
N ALA A 71 -1.54 -7.91 -4.94
CA ALA A 71 -0.15 -7.52 -5.16
C ALA A 71 0.39 -6.69 -3.98
N MET A 72 -0.40 -5.75 -3.47
CA MET A 72 -0.05 -4.95 -2.30
C MET A 72 0.12 -5.82 -1.04
N ARG A 73 -0.82 -6.72 -0.78
CA ARG A 73 -0.76 -7.68 0.33
C ARG A 73 0.48 -8.56 0.24
N SER A 74 0.77 -9.10 -0.94
CA SER A 74 1.94 -9.94 -1.18
C SER A 74 3.25 -9.21 -0.83
N ASP A 75 3.43 -7.98 -1.32
CA ASP A 75 4.62 -7.18 -1.05
C ASP A 75 4.74 -6.79 0.42
N LEU A 76 3.63 -6.36 1.04
CA LEU A 76 3.61 -5.96 2.46
C LEU A 76 3.87 -7.15 3.40
N TYR A 77 3.29 -8.33 3.14
CA TYR A 77 3.50 -9.50 3.99
C TYR A 77 4.84 -10.19 3.78
N THR A 78 5.43 -10.09 2.58
CA THR A 78 6.83 -10.50 2.38
C THR A 78 7.77 -9.73 3.31
N ASN A 79 7.38 -8.52 3.71
CA ASN A 79 8.11 -7.67 4.65
C ASN A 79 7.86 -7.93 6.13
N MET A 80 7.15 -9.00 6.50
CA MET A 80 7.10 -9.44 7.90
C MET A 80 8.50 -9.79 8.45
N GLY A 81 9.51 -10.01 7.59
CA GLY A 81 10.92 -10.07 7.98
C GLY A 81 11.53 -8.74 8.46
N GLY A 82 10.87 -7.61 8.19
CA GLY A 82 11.23 -6.26 8.66
C GLY A 82 10.74 -5.94 10.07
N GLY A 83 10.03 -6.87 10.71
CA GLY A 83 9.61 -6.78 12.11
C GLY A 83 8.36 -5.91 12.35
N VAL A 84 7.59 -5.59 11.30
CA VAL A 84 6.30 -4.89 11.44
C VAL A 84 5.19 -5.91 11.76
N PRO A 85 4.39 -5.71 12.81
CA PRO A 85 3.23 -6.53 13.15
C PRO A 85 2.20 -6.61 12.00
N VAL A 86 1.54 -7.76 11.89
CA VAL A 86 0.57 -8.03 10.82
C VAL A 86 -0.62 -7.07 10.88
N GLU A 87 -1.04 -6.69 12.08
CA GLU A 87 -2.18 -5.79 12.32
C GLU A 87 -1.90 -4.40 11.74
N ILE A 88 -0.66 -3.91 11.84
CA ILE A 88 -0.25 -2.64 11.25
C ILE A 88 -0.26 -2.71 9.73
N LEU A 89 0.14 -3.85 9.15
CA LEU A 89 0.11 -4.06 7.70
C LEU A 89 -1.33 -4.13 7.18
N GLU A 90 -2.23 -4.82 7.88
CA GLU A 90 -3.65 -4.89 7.53
C GLU A 90 -4.31 -3.51 7.59
N GLU A 91 -4.02 -2.71 8.62
CA GLU A 91 -4.54 -1.35 8.73
C GLU A 91 -3.97 -0.44 7.63
N LEU A 92 -2.69 -0.58 7.30
CA LEU A 92 -2.07 0.14 6.18
C LEU A 92 -2.77 -0.19 4.86
N ILE A 93 -3.02 -1.47 4.57
CA ILE A 93 -3.75 -1.92 3.38
C ILE A 93 -5.14 -1.28 3.33
N ARG A 94 -5.87 -1.34 4.45
CA ARG A 94 -7.22 -0.76 4.57
C ARG A 94 -7.21 0.73 4.24
N LEU A 95 -6.25 1.49 4.77
CA LEU A 95 -6.12 2.93 4.58
C LEU A 95 -5.69 3.33 3.17
N ILE A 96 -4.92 2.49 2.46
CA ILE A 96 -4.56 2.74 1.05
C ILE A 96 -5.75 2.48 0.12
N MET A 97 -6.65 1.58 0.50
CA MET A 97 -7.79 1.18 -0.32
C MET A 97 -8.98 2.12 -0.23
N ASP A 98 -9.17 2.76 0.92
CA ASP A 98 -10.19 3.80 1.18
C ASP A 98 -9.99 4.99 0.20
#